data_AF-A0A8E2EQ93-F1
#
_entry.id   AF-A0A8E2EQ93-F1
#
_cell.length_a   1.000
_cell.length_b   1.000
_cell.length_c   1.000
_cell.angle_alpha   90.00
_cell.angle_beta   90.00
_cell.angle_gamma   90.00
#
_symmetry.space_group_name_H-M   'P 1'
#
loop_
_entity.id
_entity.type
_entity.pdbx_description
1 polymer ?
#
loop_
_entity_poly.entity_id
_entity_poly.type
_entity_poly.pdbx_seq_one_letter_code
_entity_poly.pdbx_strand_id
1 'polypeptide(L)'
;FTAQYSSQHFLWYASNSILSDPKHPLYIATLRRFKTADRSGLWWTAAGTLAVSKKKVVRSWVARRLRNAFVEALESRGFDRDGKRMVNSVKEDGKRGGEAHNPVMQAVRRVDEPKNLTGTLRIQSNPIILTAKFDAVKQEAGQLVDELV
;
A
#
# COMPACT_ATOMS: atom_id res chain seq x y z
N PHE A 1 -8.09 4.58 -13.40
CA PHE A 1 -6.65 4.97 -13.38
C PHE A 1 -5.85 3.84 -14.01
N THR A 2 -4.51 3.82 -13.95
CA THR A 2 -3.72 2.66 -14.42
C THR A 2 -2.82 2.17 -13.30
N ALA A 3 -2.85 0.87 -13.03
CA ALA A 3 -2.03 0.22 -12.01
C ALA A 3 -0.97 -0.67 -12.65
N GLN A 4 0.22 -0.71 -12.05
CA GLN A 4 1.31 -1.61 -12.42
C GLN A 4 1.78 -2.31 -11.14
N TYR A 5 1.66 -3.63 -11.10
CA TYR A 5 2.06 -4.46 -9.96
C TYR A 5 3.28 -5.32 -10.31
N SER A 6 4.14 -5.53 -9.34
CA SER A 6 5.20 -6.54 -9.35
C SER A 6 5.27 -7.20 -7.98
N SER A 7 5.44 -8.52 -7.96
CA SER A 7 5.64 -9.28 -6.71
C SER A 7 6.97 -8.95 -6.03
N GLN A 8 7.96 -8.45 -6.78
CA GLN A 8 9.26 -8.07 -6.24
C GLN A 8 9.26 -6.64 -5.71
N HIS A 9 9.97 -6.40 -4.61
CA HIS A 9 10.25 -5.05 -4.11
C HIS A 9 11.36 -4.41 -4.92
N PHE A 10 11.02 -3.40 -5.71
CA PHE A 10 12.00 -2.63 -6.47
C PHE A 10 11.73 -1.13 -6.32
N LEU A 11 12.79 -0.34 -6.48
CA LEU A 11 12.65 1.12 -6.49
C LEU A 11 12.14 1.58 -7.85
N TRP A 12 11.34 2.64 -7.86
CA TRP A 12 10.87 3.20 -9.12
C TRP A 12 11.99 3.85 -9.94
N TYR A 13 11.77 4.00 -11.25
CA TYR A 13 12.76 4.37 -12.27
C TYR A 13 13.85 5.35 -11.83
N ALA A 14 13.48 6.51 -11.25
CA ALA A 14 14.45 7.53 -10.84
C ALA A 14 15.36 7.09 -9.68
N SER A 15 14.83 6.32 -8.73
CA SER A 15 15.64 5.78 -7.64
C SER A 15 16.39 4.53 -8.07
N ASN A 16 15.84 3.75 -9.00
CA ASN A 16 16.53 2.61 -9.59
C ASN A 16 17.74 3.05 -10.43
N SER A 17 17.62 4.14 -11.20
CA SER A 17 18.73 4.69 -11.98
C SER A 17 19.89 5.18 -11.08
N ILE A 18 19.56 5.70 -9.89
CA ILE A 18 20.58 6.05 -8.88
C ILE A 18 21.26 4.80 -8.32
N LEU A 19 20.52 3.72 -8.09
CA LEU A 19 21.10 2.46 -7.61
C LEU A 19 21.92 1.73 -8.68
N SER A 20 21.59 1.89 -9.95
CA SER A 20 22.35 1.27 -11.04
C SER A 20 23.72 1.94 -11.28
N ASP A 21 23.91 3.18 -10.83
CA ASP A 21 25.17 3.92 -10.98
C ASP A 21 25.85 4.14 -9.61
N PRO A 22 26.87 3.34 -9.27
CA PRO A 22 27.64 3.50 -8.04
C PRO A 22 28.35 4.84 -7.90
N LYS A 23 28.60 5.56 -9.01
CA LYS A 23 29.26 6.87 -9.01
C LYS A 23 28.27 8.01 -8.74
N HIS A 24 26.97 7.75 -8.75
CA HIS A 24 25.97 8.77 -8.45
C HIS A 24 26.15 9.27 -7.00
N PRO A 25 26.17 10.59 -6.73
CA PRO A 25 26.44 11.13 -5.39
C PRO A 25 25.44 10.64 -4.33
N LEU A 26 24.21 10.35 -4.74
CA LEU A 26 23.15 9.79 -3.88
C LEU A 26 23.12 8.26 -3.80
N TYR A 27 24.06 7.55 -4.42
CA TYR A 27 24.08 6.08 -4.47
C TYR A 27 24.07 5.48 -3.06
N ILE A 28 25.02 5.88 -2.20
CA ILE A 28 25.17 5.34 -0.84
C ILE A 28 23.90 5.60 -0.02
N ALA A 29 23.33 6.80 -0.11
CA ALA A 29 22.11 7.15 0.63
C ALA A 29 20.90 6.33 0.15
N THR A 30 20.75 6.17 -1.16
CA THR A 30 19.64 5.41 -1.76
C THR A 30 19.78 3.93 -1.45
N LEU A 31 21.00 3.37 -1.51
CA LEU A 31 21.29 1.99 -1.19
C LEU A 31 20.97 1.67 0.27
N ARG A 32 21.35 2.56 1.20
CA ARG A 32 21.02 2.42 2.62
C ARG A 32 19.50 2.38 2.82
N ARG A 33 18.77 3.35 2.25
CA ARG A 33 17.29 3.39 2.32
C ARG A 33 16.66 2.12 1.75
N PHE A 34 17.16 1.61 0.62
CA PHE A 34 16.65 0.38 0.02
C PHE A 34 16.93 -0.87 0.86
N LYS A 35 18.10 -0.94 1.49
CA LYS A 35 18.48 -2.07 2.35
C LYS A 35 17.70 -2.09 3.67
N THR A 36 17.40 -0.93 4.25
CA THR A 36 16.67 -0.81 5.52
C THR A 36 15.15 -0.78 5.36
N ALA A 37 14.64 -0.61 4.13
CA ALA A 37 13.22 -0.54 3.89
C ALA A 37 12.56 -1.90 4.19
N ASP A 38 11.46 -1.84 4.95
CA ASP A 38 10.71 -3.02 5.35
C ASP A 38 10.02 -3.67 4.15
N ARG A 39 10.29 -4.96 3.91
CA ARG A 39 9.75 -5.74 2.79
C ARG A 39 8.53 -6.58 3.18
N SER A 40 8.08 -6.49 4.43
CA SER A 40 6.93 -7.25 4.92
C SER A 40 5.58 -6.73 4.42
N GLY A 41 5.55 -5.54 3.80
CA GLY A 41 4.35 -4.91 3.25
C GLY A 41 4.47 -4.51 1.78
N LEU A 42 3.43 -3.83 1.31
CA LEU A 42 3.27 -3.36 -0.07
C LEU A 42 3.95 -2.00 -0.24
N TRP A 43 4.92 -1.92 -1.14
CA TRP A 43 5.52 -0.64 -1.53
C TRP A 43 4.68 -0.01 -2.61
N TRP A 44 3.86 0.97 -2.27
CA TRP A 44 2.99 1.58 -3.26
C TRP A 44 3.12 3.09 -3.38
N THR A 45 2.78 3.59 -4.56
CA THR A 45 2.74 5.02 -4.83
C THR A 45 1.58 5.37 -5.76
N ALA A 46 0.92 6.49 -5.47
CA ALA A 46 -0.04 7.10 -6.37
C ALA A 46 0.48 8.45 -6.84
N ALA A 47 0.56 8.61 -8.16
CA ALA A 47 1.12 9.79 -8.81
C ALA A 47 0.14 10.45 -9.78
N GLY A 48 0.03 11.77 -9.66
CA GLY A 48 -0.62 12.63 -10.64
C GLY A 48 0.31 12.83 -11.84
N THR A 49 -0.07 12.32 -13.01
CA THR A 49 0.72 12.43 -14.25
C THR A 49 0.53 13.78 -14.94
N LEU A 50 1.50 14.18 -15.77
CA LEU A 50 1.37 15.38 -16.61
C LEU A 50 0.22 15.27 -17.62
N ALA A 51 -0.18 14.04 -17.97
CA ALA A 51 -1.32 13.78 -18.83
C ALA A 51 -2.63 14.32 -18.25
N VAL A 52 -2.79 14.31 -16.91
CA VAL A 52 -3.99 14.85 -16.25
C VAL A 52 -4.08 16.37 -16.35
N SER A 53 -3.00 17.07 -16.01
CA SER A 53 -2.98 18.54 -16.06
C SER A 53 -1.56 19.07 -15.96
N LYS A 54 -1.29 20.17 -16.66
CA LYS A 54 -0.06 20.96 -16.53
C LYS A 54 0.05 21.64 -15.16
N LYS A 55 -1.07 21.93 -14.48
CA LYS A 55 -1.07 22.59 -13.16
C LYS A 55 -0.72 21.60 -12.05
N LYS A 56 0.31 21.91 -11.25
CA LYS A 56 0.77 21.09 -10.12
C LYS A 56 -0.34 20.85 -9.09
N VAL A 57 -1.13 21.89 -8.77
CA VAL A 57 -2.23 21.82 -7.80
C VAL A 57 -3.24 20.72 -8.18
N VAL A 58 -3.61 20.67 -9.46
CA VAL A 58 -4.55 19.66 -9.98
C VAL A 58 -3.96 18.26 -9.86
N ARG A 59 -2.69 18.06 -10.23
CA ARG A 59 -2.01 16.75 -10.10
C ARG A 59 -1.89 16.30 -8.64
N SER A 60 -1.57 17.21 -7.74
CA SER A 60 -1.51 16.92 -6.31
C SER A 60 -2.87 16.54 -5.73
N TRP A 61 -3.94 17.25 -6.15
CA TRP A 61 -5.31 16.94 -5.75
C TRP A 61 -5.73 15.54 -6.22
N VAL A 62 -5.48 15.22 -7.50
CA VAL A 62 -5.77 13.88 -8.05
C VAL A 62 -4.98 12.79 -7.35
N ALA A 63 -3.68 13.00 -7.10
CA ALA A 63 -2.86 12.04 -6.38
C ALA A 63 -3.38 11.80 -4.96
N ARG A 64 -3.82 12.85 -4.25
CA ARG A 64 -4.43 12.73 -2.92
C ARG A 64 -5.75 11.96 -2.97
N ARG A 65 -6.60 12.26 -3.95
CA ARG A 65 -7.87 11.54 -4.18
C ARG A 65 -7.65 10.04 -4.39
N LEU A 66 -6.66 9.66 -5.22
CA LEU A 66 -6.29 8.27 -5.44
C LEU A 66 -5.77 7.58 -4.18
N ARG A 67 -4.89 8.25 -3.42
CA ARG A 67 -4.38 7.69 -2.16
C ARG A 67 -5.51 7.42 -1.18
N ASN A 68 -6.42 8.37 -1.02
CA ASN A 68 -7.54 8.21 -0.10
C ASN A 68 -8.45 7.05 -0.53
N ALA A 69 -8.83 6.99 -1.81
CA ALA A 69 -9.66 5.90 -2.33
C ALA A 69 -9.00 4.52 -2.14
N PHE A 70 -7.69 4.41 -2.40
CA PHE A 70 -6.94 3.17 -2.24
C PHE A 70 -6.76 2.77 -0.77
N VAL A 71 -6.47 3.72 0.12
CA VAL A 71 -6.36 3.47 1.56
C VAL A 71 -7.70 3.01 2.14
N GLU A 72 -8.81 3.67 1.79
CA GLU A 72 -10.15 3.24 2.22
C GLU A 72 -10.49 1.83 1.69
N ALA A 73 -10.05 1.50 0.47
CA ALA A 73 -10.22 0.17 -0.11
C ALA A 73 -9.41 -0.91 0.65
N LEU A 74 -8.19 -0.59 1.09
CA LEU A 74 -7.36 -1.47 1.93
C LEU A 74 -7.97 -1.65 3.33
N GLU A 75 -8.36 -0.55 3.98
CA GLU A 75 -8.92 -0.56 5.34
C GLU A 75 -10.22 -1.37 5.40
N SER A 76 -11.10 -1.21 4.40
CA SER A 76 -12.35 -1.99 4.31
C SER A 76 -12.13 -3.50 4.17
N ARG A 77 -10.94 -3.92 3.72
CA ARG A 77 -10.54 -5.33 3.58
C ARG A 77 -9.67 -5.83 4.74
N GLY A 78 -9.47 -5.01 5.76
CA GLY A 78 -8.68 -5.36 6.94
C GLY A 78 -7.17 -5.26 6.72
N PHE A 79 -6.72 -4.45 5.76
CA PHE A 79 -5.31 -4.13 5.58
C PHE A 79 -5.00 -2.71 6.07
N ASP A 80 -3.82 -2.53 6.65
CA ASP A 80 -3.24 -1.24 6.95
C ASP A 80 -2.80 -0.53 5.65
N ARG A 81 -2.46 0.75 5.76
CA ARG A 81 -1.99 1.60 4.66
C ARG A 81 -0.79 1.03 3.92
N ASP A 82 0.04 0.23 4.60
CA ASP A 82 1.22 -0.43 4.03
C ASP A 82 0.90 -1.84 3.50
N GLY A 83 -0.37 -2.24 3.39
CA GLY A 83 -0.78 -3.56 2.88
C GLY A 83 -0.56 -4.72 3.86
N LYS A 84 -0.19 -4.41 5.11
CA LYS A 84 -0.09 -5.41 6.19
C LYS A 84 -1.48 -5.72 6.73
N ARG A 85 -1.78 -6.98 7.03
CA ARG A 85 -3.10 -7.29 7.60
C ARG A 85 -3.20 -6.70 9.01
N MET A 86 -4.28 -5.98 9.27
CA MET A 86 -4.62 -5.58 10.62
C MET A 86 -5.02 -6.85 11.37
N VAL A 87 -4.19 -7.28 12.32
CA VAL A 87 -4.62 -8.30 13.27
C VAL A 87 -5.80 -7.69 14.01
N ASN A 88 -7.00 -8.23 13.80
CA ASN A 88 -8.14 -7.92 14.63
C ASN A 88 -7.82 -8.45 16.05
N SER A 89 -7.01 -7.71 16.81
CA SER A 89 -7.26 -7.63 18.25
C SER A 89 -8.61 -6.96 18.34
N VAL A 90 -9.66 -7.79 18.40
CA VAL A 90 -11.00 -7.39 18.78
C VAL A 90 -10.82 -6.40 19.93
N LYS A 91 -11.15 -5.13 19.68
CA LYS A 91 -11.33 -4.18 20.76
C LYS A 91 -12.58 -4.66 21.49
N GLU A 92 -12.40 -5.56 22.44
CA GLU A 92 -13.40 -5.85 23.46
C GLU A 92 -13.55 -4.60 24.31
N ASP A 93 -14.47 -3.73 23.90
CA ASP A 93 -15.00 -2.70 24.77
C ASP A 93 -15.84 -3.38 25.88
N GLY A 94 -15.20 -3.62 27.02
CA GLY A 94 -15.85 -3.56 28.33
C GLY A 94 -15.99 -4.87 29.13
N LYS A 95 -15.08 -5.09 30.10
CA LYS A 95 -15.37 -5.00 31.56
C LYS A 95 -14.19 -5.55 32.39
N ARG A 96 -13.97 -4.87 33.52
CA ARG A 96 -13.07 -5.21 34.64
C ARG A 96 -13.19 -6.67 35.10
N GLY A 97 -12.06 -7.29 35.42
CA GLY A 97 -11.98 -8.33 36.46
C GLY A 97 -10.90 -9.40 36.28
N GLY A 98 -9.86 -9.35 37.13
CA GLY A 98 -9.33 -10.51 37.90
C GLY A 98 -8.64 -11.68 37.19
N GLU A 99 -7.32 -11.73 37.35
CA GLU A 99 -6.48 -12.90 37.77
C GLU A 99 -6.60 -14.29 37.11
N ALA A 100 -5.53 -14.62 36.37
CA ALA A 100 -4.60 -15.76 36.58
C ALA A 100 -4.96 -17.23 36.20
N HIS A 101 -3.93 -17.89 35.64
CA HIS A 101 -3.63 -19.34 35.53
C HIS A 101 -4.20 -20.19 34.37
N ASN A 102 -3.38 -20.32 33.30
CA ASN A 102 -2.81 -21.52 32.61
C ASN A 102 -3.52 -22.90 32.67
N PRO A 103 -3.22 -23.90 31.79
CA PRO A 103 -2.41 -23.94 30.54
C PRO A 103 -3.04 -24.86 29.43
N VAL A 104 -2.26 -25.15 28.36
CA VAL A 104 -2.35 -26.34 27.46
C VAL A 104 -3.29 -26.27 26.24
N MET A 105 -2.66 -26.54 25.08
CA MET A 105 -3.20 -26.98 23.79
C MET A 105 -4.28 -26.10 23.14
N GLN A 106 -3.91 -25.52 22.00
CA GLN A 106 -4.27 -26.16 20.73
C GLN A 106 -3.36 -25.66 19.62
N ALA A 107 -2.66 -26.61 19.00
CA ALA A 107 -2.25 -26.51 17.62
C ALA A 107 -3.55 -26.48 16.77
N VAL A 108 -4.22 -25.33 16.75
CA VAL A 108 -5.31 -25.08 15.83
C VAL A 108 -4.67 -24.91 14.47
N ARG A 109 -4.91 -25.91 13.62
CA ARG A 109 -4.80 -25.91 12.15
C ARG A 109 -4.23 -24.60 11.59
N ARG A 110 -3.06 -24.68 10.92
CA ARG A 110 -2.56 -23.66 9.99
C ARG A 110 -3.59 -23.46 8.87
N VAL A 111 -4.70 -22.81 9.18
CA VAL A 111 -5.57 -22.15 8.21
C VAL A 111 -4.67 -21.08 7.65
N ASP A 112 -4.33 -21.20 6.37
CA ASP A 112 -3.38 -20.37 5.64
C ASP A 112 -3.27 -18.98 6.26
N GLU A 113 -2.14 -18.72 6.91
CA GLU A 113 -1.90 -17.41 7.50
C GLU A 113 -2.16 -16.38 6.40
N PRO A 114 -3.11 -15.47 6.60
CA PRO A 114 -3.56 -14.55 5.59
C PRO A 114 -2.37 -13.65 5.25
N LYS A 115 -1.77 -13.90 4.08
CA LYS A 115 -0.50 -13.29 3.69
C LYS A 115 -0.68 -11.78 3.57
N ASN A 116 0.31 -11.04 4.07
CA ASN A 116 0.39 -9.60 3.81
C ASN A 116 0.48 -9.35 2.31
N LEU A 117 -0.06 -8.22 1.85
CA LEU A 117 0.18 -7.77 0.50
C LEU A 117 1.65 -7.35 0.40
N THR A 118 2.40 -8.01 -0.49
CA THR A 118 3.82 -7.74 -0.71
C THR A 118 4.10 -7.38 -2.16
N GLY A 119 5.21 -6.69 -2.37
CA GLY A 119 5.68 -6.29 -3.70
C GLY A 119 5.63 -4.78 -3.89
N THR A 120 5.61 -4.35 -5.15
CA THR A 120 5.58 -2.93 -5.52
C THR A 120 4.38 -2.63 -6.41
N LEU A 121 3.57 -1.64 -6.03
CA LEU A 121 2.39 -1.20 -6.76
C LEU A 121 2.51 0.27 -7.16
N ARG A 122 2.30 0.57 -8.43
CA ARG A 122 2.29 1.94 -8.94
C ARG A 122 0.95 2.28 -9.54
N ILE A 123 0.34 3.32 -9.01
CA ILE A 123 -0.94 3.86 -9.48
C ILE A 123 -0.67 5.18 -10.20
N GLN A 124 -0.98 5.23 -11.49
CA GLN A 124 -0.91 6.41 -12.32
C GLN A 124 -2.29 6.95 -12.61
N SER A 125 -2.49 8.24 -12.37
CA SER A 125 -3.73 8.91 -12.75
C SER A 125 -3.89 9.02 -14.27
N ASN A 126 -5.12 8.83 -14.75
CA ASN A 126 -5.56 9.11 -16.11
C ASN A 126 -6.48 10.36 -16.08
N PRO A 127 -6.47 11.24 -17.10
CA PRO A 127 -7.39 12.38 -17.26
C PRO A 127 -8.85 12.14 -16.81
N ILE A 128 -9.41 10.95 -17.06
CA ILE A 128 -10.80 10.59 -16.73
C ILE A 128 -11.11 10.81 -15.24
N ILE A 129 -10.12 10.71 -14.36
CA ILE A 129 -10.30 10.88 -12.92
C ILE A 129 -10.75 12.29 -12.49
N LEU A 130 -10.57 13.30 -13.35
CA LEU A 130 -10.96 14.67 -13.04
C LEU A 130 -12.48 14.83 -13.00
N THR A 131 -13.19 14.14 -13.88
CA THR A 131 -14.65 14.20 -14.00
C THR A 131 -15.34 13.05 -13.28
N ALA A 132 -14.61 11.96 -12.99
CA ALA A 132 -15.15 10.81 -12.27
C ALA A 132 -15.59 11.16 -10.83
N LYS A 133 -16.76 10.66 -10.44
CA LYS A 133 -17.22 10.72 -9.04
C LYS A 133 -16.30 9.92 -8.13
N PHE A 134 -16.21 10.31 -6.86
CA PHE A 134 -15.28 9.67 -5.92
C PHE A 134 -15.64 8.22 -5.68
N ASP A 135 -16.94 7.90 -5.60
CA ASP A 135 -17.43 6.54 -5.40
C ASP A 135 -16.98 5.59 -6.52
N ALA A 136 -16.98 6.06 -7.77
CA ALA A 136 -16.49 5.28 -8.91
C ALA A 136 -14.98 5.00 -8.79
N VAL A 137 -14.20 5.99 -8.35
CA VAL A 137 -12.75 5.81 -8.10
C VAL A 137 -12.51 4.84 -6.95
N LYS A 138 -13.36 4.85 -5.92
CA LYS A 138 -13.28 3.92 -4.79
C LYS A 138 -13.64 2.50 -5.20
N GLN A 139 -14.65 2.32 -6.06
CA GLN A 139 -14.99 1.01 -6.63
C GLN A 139 -13.84 0.43 -7.45
N GLU A 140 -13.26 1.22 -8.36
CA GLU A 140 -12.10 0.80 -9.17
C GLU A 140 -10.88 0.47 -8.27
N ALA A 141 -10.63 1.27 -7.23
CA ALA A 141 -9.59 0.99 -6.26
C ALA A 141 -9.87 -0.29 -5.44
N GLY A 142 -11.14 -0.56 -5.14
CA GLY A 142 -11.55 -1.80 -4.50
C GLY A 142 -11.25 -3.02 -5.34
N GLN A 143 -11.66 -3.00 -6.60
CA GLN A 143 -11.36 -4.07 -7.57
C GLN A 143 -9.86 -4.33 -7.67
N LEU A 144 -9.04 -3.27 -7.71
CA LEU A 144 -7.58 -3.41 -7.70
C LEU A 144 -7.08 -4.13 -6.45
N VAL A 145 -7.62 -3.84 -5.26
CA VAL A 145 -7.20 -4.56 -4.04
C VAL A 145 -7.67 -6.01 -4.08
N ASP A 146 -8.87 -6.29 -4.59
CA ASP A 146 -9.37 -7.67 -4.76
C ASP A 146 -8.48 -8.49 -5.71
N GLU A 147 -7.92 -7.87 -6.75
CA GLU A 147 -6.95 -8.51 -7.66
C GLU A 147 -5.58 -8.79 -7.01
N LEU A 148 -5.25 -8.13 -5.91
CA LEU A 148 -3.97 -8.27 -5.22
C LEU A 148 -3.99 -9.31 -4.09
N VAL A 149 -5.18 -9.71 -3.62
CA VAL A 149 -5.40 -10.68 -2.54
C VAL A 149 -5.46 -12.09 -3.11
#